data_AF-A0A369N846-F1
#
_entry.id   AF-A0A369N846-F1
#
_cell.length_a   1.000
_cell.length_b   1.000
_cell.length_c   1.000
_cell.angle_alpha   90.00
_cell.angle_beta   90.00
_cell.angle_gamma   90.00
#
_symmetry.space_group_name_H-M   'P 1'
#
loop_
_entity.id
_entity.type
_entity.pdbx_description
1 polymer ?
#
loop_
_entity_poly.entity_id
_entity_poly.type
_entity_poly.pdbx_seq_one_letter_code
_entity_poly.pdbx_strand_id
1 'polypeptide(L)'
;MVDEQSAEPVFDDPQFRQKRKHGRYRVVDAPQLEGPVADTHAHLQLLPDPSYALARCAAHKVEFVCTIVDVFEDGTTTFDRLNSWRFEAAAAAKRFVGWT
;
A
#
# COMPACT_ATOMS: atom_id res chain seq x y z
N MET A 1 -22.90 15.33 1.97
CA MET A 1 -22.18 15.41 0.70
C MET A 1 -20.79 14.86 1.00
N VAL A 2 -20.50 13.64 0.56
CA VAL A 2 -19.15 13.10 0.69
C VAL A 2 -18.32 13.94 -0.26
N ASP A 3 -17.37 14.70 0.27
CA ASP A 3 -16.42 15.39 -0.58
C ASP A 3 -15.82 14.34 -1.52
N GLU A 4 -16.04 14.50 -2.82
CA GLU A 4 -15.23 13.90 -3.88
C GLU A 4 -13.82 14.53 -3.84
N GLN A 5 -13.21 14.53 -2.64
CA GLN A 5 -11.84 14.94 -2.38
C GLN A 5 -10.92 13.95 -3.08
N SER A 6 -10.75 14.17 -4.39
CA SER A 6 -9.74 13.62 -5.28
C SER A 6 -9.10 12.35 -4.75
N ALA A 7 -9.76 11.19 -4.95
CA ALA A 7 -9.14 9.91 -4.68
C ALA A 7 -7.76 9.92 -5.35
N GLU A 8 -6.69 9.85 -4.55
CA GLU A 8 -5.35 9.92 -5.11
C GLU A 8 -5.20 8.76 -6.10
N PRO A 9 -4.61 9.00 -7.28
CA PRO A 9 -4.50 7.97 -8.29
C PRO A 9 -3.73 6.77 -7.74
N VAL A 10 -4.25 5.58 -8.01
CA VAL A 10 -3.55 4.34 -7.71
C VAL A 10 -2.47 4.13 -8.77
N PHE A 11 -1.22 4.03 -8.34
CA PHE A 11 -0.07 3.74 -9.20
C PHE A 11 0.30 2.25 -9.07
N ASP A 12 0.40 1.57 -10.22
CA ASP A 12 0.81 0.16 -10.34
C ASP A 12 2.34 0.02 -10.48
N ASP A 13 3.07 0.58 -9.52
CA ASP A 13 4.53 0.50 -9.47
C ASP A 13 5.04 0.75 -8.04
N PRO A 14 6.33 0.44 -7.75
CA PRO A 14 6.85 0.59 -6.40
C PRO A 14 7.31 2.03 -6.08
N GLN A 15 7.14 3.02 -6.96
CA GLN A 15 7.84 4.30 -6.82
C GLN A 15 7.16 5.25 -5.82
N PHE A 16 7.97 6.02 -5.11
CA PHE A 16 7.51 7.13 -4.29
C PHE A 16 7.25 8.34 -5.16
N ARG A 17 6.21 9.11 -4.80
CA ARG A 17 5.79 10.29 -5.55
C ARG A 17 5.51 11.47 -4.64
N GLN A 18 5.90 12.65 -5.11
CA GLN A 18 5.55 13.92 -4.50
C GLN A 18 4.48 14.62 -5.35
N LYS A 19 3.32 14.89 -4.74
CA LYS A 19 2.23 15.65 -5.39
C LYS A 19 2.68 17.08 -5.71
N ARG A 20 2.33 17.55 -6.91
CA ARG A 20 2.63 18.88 -7.44
C ARG A 20 1.33 19.62 -7.77
N LYS A 21 1.47 20.90 -8.14
CA LYS A 21 0.35 21.72 -8.63
C LYS A 21 -0.33 21.04 -9.83
N HIS A 22 -1.62 21.32 -10.00
CA HIS A 22 -2.44 20.80 -11.11
C HIS A 22 -2.48 19.27 -11.21
N GLY A 23 -2.44 18.56 -10.08
CA GLY A 23 -2.60 17.10 -10.03
C GLY A 23 -1.43 16.31 -10.64
N ARG A 24 -0.28 16.94 -10.89
CA ARG A 24 0.92 16.24 -11.36
C ARG A 24 1.65 15.56 -10.21
N TYR A 25 2.36 14.48 -10.51
CA TYR A 25 3.18 13.75 -9.55
C TYR A 25 4.61 13.63 -10.06
N ARG A 26 5.59 13.89 -9.20
CA ARG A 26 7.02 13.70 -9.50
C ARG A 26 7.51 12.46 -8.76
N VAL A 27 8.12 11.53 -9.48
CA VAL A 27 8.81 10.38 -8.85
C VAL A 27 10.00 10.89 -8.03
N VAL A 28 10.15 10.34 -6.83
CA VAL A 28 11.26 10.64 -5.91
C VAL A 28 11.87 9.34 -5.41
N ASP A 29 13.10 9.43 -4.91
CA ASP A 29 13.78 8.27 -4.35
C ASP A 29 13.06 7.73 -3.12
N ALA A 30 13.12 6.42 -2.94
CA ALA A 30 12.63 5.76 -1.74
C ALA A 30 13.50 6.14 -0.53
N PRO A 31 12.92 6.22 0.69
CA PRO A 31 13.70 6.34 1.91
C PRO A 31 14.72 5.19 2.01
N GLN A 32 15.95 5.53 2.41
CA GLN A 32 16.96 4.53 2.71
C GLN A 32 16.72 4.01 4.13
N LEU A 33 16.44 2.71 4.25
CA LEU A 33 16.25 2.04 5.53
C LEU A 33 17.55 1.34 5.94
N GLU A 34 17.89 1.37 7.22
CA GLU A 34 19.09 0.71 7.76
C GLU A 34 18.95 -0.82 7.82
N GLY A 35 17.74 -1.34 7.59
CA GLY A 35 17.43 -2.76 7.55
C GLY A 35 15.93 -2.97 7.33
N PRO A 36 15.45 -4.23 7.41
CA PRO A 36 14.02 -4.53 7.40
C PRO A 36 13.28 -3.82 8.54
N VAL A 37 12.10 -3.28 8.24
CA VAL A 37 11.25 -2.60 9.21
C VAL A 37 9.87 -3.24 9.31
N ALA A 38 9.20 -2.99 10.42
CA ALA A 38 7.81 -3.35 10.63
C ALA A 38 6.94 -2.08 10.58
N ASP A 39 5.83 -2.15 9.84
CA ASP A 39 4.72 -1.20 10.01
C ASP A 39 3.84 -1.72 11.15
N THR A 40 3.92 -1.08 12.31
CA THR A 40 3.20 -1.52 13.51
C THR A 40 1.76 -1.08 13.54
N HIS A 41 1.29 -0.26 12.60
CA HIS A 41 -0.07 0.27 12.60
C HIS A 41 -0.54 0.67 11.20
N ALA A 42 -1.24 -0.24 10.52
CA ALA A 42 -1.92 0.02 9.26
C ALA A 42 -3.42 -0.22 9.37
N HIS A 43 -4.23 0.48 8.57
CA HIS A 43 -5.65 0.16 8.36
C HIS A 43 -5.84 -0.22 6.89
N LEU A 44 -5.57 -1.49 6.56
CA LEU A 44 -5.52 -1.92 5.15
C LEU A 44 -6.83 -1.63 4.41
N GLN A 45 -7.99 -1.87 5.03
CA GLN A 45 -9.31 -1.64 4.44
C GLN A 45 -9.58 -0.18 4.04
N LEU A 46 -8.83 0.78 4.58
CA LEU A 46 -8.99 2.21 4.30
C LEU A 46 -8.06 2.68 3.17
N LEU A 47 -7.15 1.82 2.70
CA LEU A 47 -6.24 2.16 1.61
C LEU A 47 -6.96 2.08 0.26
N PRO A 48 -6.66 2.98 -0.70
CA PRO A 48 -7.25 2.93 -2.04
C PRO A 48 -7.02 1.60 -2.77
N ASP A 49 -5.86 0.99 -2.54
CA ASP A 49 -5.52 -0.35 -3.03
C ASP A 49 -4.60 -1.05 -2.00
N PRO A 50 -5.17 -1.93 -1.14
CA PRO A 50 -4.40 -2.60 -0.09
C PRO A 50 -3.35 -3.56 -0.66
N SER A 51 -3.63 -4.20 -1.79
CA SER A 51 -2.72 -5.14 -2.46
C SER A 51 -1.45 -4.45 -2.96
N TYR A 52 -1.58 -3.29 -3.60
CA TYR A 52 -0.44 -2.50 -4.05
C TYR A 52 0.32 -1.84 -2.91
N ALA A 53 -0.37 -1.45 -1.83
CA ALA A 53 0.31 -0.99 -0.63
C ALA A 53 1.22 -2.09 -0.05
N LEU A 54 0.70 -3.31 0.11
CA LEU A 54 1.48 -4.47 0.58
C LEU A 54 2.61 -4.85 -0.39
N ALA A 55 2.39 -4.76 -1.71
CA ALA A 55 3.44 -5.00 -2.69
C ALA A 55 4.58 -3.97 -2.60
N ARG A 56 4.25 -2.70 -2.32
CA ARG A 56 5.23 -1.64 -2.05
C ARG A 56 5.99 -1.88 -0.76
N CYS A 57 5.33 -2.34 0.30
CA CYS A 57 6.00 -2.75 1.54
C CYS A 57 7.11 -3.77 1.24
N ALA A 58 6.78 -4.82 0.49
CA ALA A 58 7.76 -5.85 0.10
C ALA A 58 8.92 -5.29 -0.73
N ALA A 59 8.64 -4.39 -1.69
CA ALA A 59 9.67 -3.76 -2.51
C ALA A 59 10.64 -2.87 -1.71
N HIS A 60 10.18 -2.32 -0.58
CA HIS A 60 10.93 -1.36 0.24
C HIS A 60 11.31 -1.89 1.63
N LYS A 61 11.42 -3.21 1.80
CA LYS A 61 11.89 -3.85 3.05
C LYS A 61 11.03 -3.57 4.29
N VAL A 62 9.74 -3.32 4.09
CA VAL A 62 8.74 -3.43 5.16
C VAL A 62 8.28 -4.89 5.17
N GLU A 63 8.88 -5.71 6.04
CA GLU A 63 8.71 -7.17 6.01
C GLU A 63 7.58 -7.67 6.94
N PHE A 64 7.07 -6.80 7.79
CA PHE A 64 5.92 -7.08 8.66
C PHE A 64 4.97 -5.89 8.69
N VAL A 65 3.66 -6.16 8.61
CA VAL A 65 2.60 -5.16 8.70
C VAL A 65 1.56 -5.64 9.70
N CYS A 66 1.30 -4.83 10.72
CA CYS A 66 0.21 -5.03 11.65
C CYS A 66 -1.01 -4.23 11.19
N THR A 67 -2.02 -4.92 10.64
CA THR A 67 -3.28 -4.26 10.30
C THR A 67 -4.20 -4.23 11.53
N ILE A 68 -4.69 -3.05 11.87
CA ILE A 68 -5.63 -2.80 12.95
C ILE A 68 -7.04 -2.72 12.35
N VAL A 69 -7.98 -3.39 13.00
CA VAL A 69 -9.38 -3.44 12.59
C VAL A 69 -10.22 -3.17 13.82
N ASP A 70 -11.05 -2.14 13.75
CA ASP A 70 -12.19 -2.01 14.63
C ASP A 70 -13.35 -2.80 14.02
N VAL A 71 -13.64 -3.98 14.57
CA VAL A 71 -14.68 -4.86 14.00
C VAL A 71 -16.06 -4.20 14.00
N PHE A 72 -16.32 -3.27 14.93
CA PHE A 72 -17.59 -2.57 15.01
C PHE A 72 -17.73 -1.50 13.92
N GLU A 73 -16.68 -0.74 13.67
CA GLU A 73 -16.70 0.37 12.71
C GLU A 73 -16.31 -0.05 11.28
N ASP A 74 -15.31 -0.93 11.14
CA ASP A 74 -14.72 -1.35 9.85
C ASP A 74 -15.41 -2.58 9.23
N GLY A 75 -16.20 -3.32 10.01
CA GLY A 75 -16.87 -4.54 9.60
C GLY A 75 -15.91 -5.70 9.29
N THR A 76 -16.27 -6.55 8.32
CA THR A 76 -15.56 -7.81 8.05
C THR A 76 -14.52 -7.73 6.93
N THR A 77 -14.43 -6.60 6.22
CA THR A 77 -13.67 -6.46 4.97
C THR A 77 -12.26 -7.01 5.07
N THR A 78 -11.51 -6.64 6.11
CA THR A 78 -10.13 -7.11 6.28
C THR A 78 -10.09 -8.63 6.47
N PHE A 79 -10.98 -9.22 7.26
CA PHE A 79 -11.02 -10.67 7.47
C PHE A 79 -11.37 -11.43 6.18
N ASP A 80 -12.29 -10.89 5.38
CA ASP A 80 -12.74 -11.51 4.13
C ASP A 80 -11.70 -11.40 3.01
N ARG A 81 -10.96 -10.29 2.96
CA ARG A 81 -10.11 -9.91 1.82
C ARG A 81 -8.61 -10.09 2.06
N LEU A 82 -8.14 -10.23 3.32
CA LEU A 82 -6.70 -10.24 3.64
C LEU A 82 -5.92 -11.27 2.82
N ASN A 83 -6.46 -12.49 2.67
CA ASN A 83 -5.79 -13.53 1.88
C ASN A 83 -5.69 -13.16 0.39
N SER A 84 -6.75 -12.59 -0.18
CA SER A 84 -6.76 -12.12 -1.57
C SER A 84 -5.77 -10.99 -1.77
N TRP A 85 -5.78 -9.98 -0.88
CA TRP A 85 -4.84 -8.86 -0.95
C TRP A 85 -3.39 -9.33 -0.83
N ARG A 86 -3.10 -10.28 0.05
CA ARG A 86 -1.77 -10.88 0.18
C ARG A 86 -1.33 -11.61 -1.10
N PHE A 87 -2.23 -12.35 -1.74
CA PHE A 87 -1.93 -13.05 -2.99
C PHE A 87 -1.68 -12.08 -4.15
N GLU A 88 -2.56 -11.11 -4.32
CA GLU A 88 -2.44 -10.04 -5.32
C GLU A 88 -1.16 -9.22 -5.11
N ALA A 89 -0.85 -8.89 -3.85
CA ALA A 89 0.39 -8.21 -3.48
C ALA A 89 1.63 -9.02 -3.84
N ALA A 90 1.63 -10.34 -3.60
CA ALA A 90 2.75 -11.21 -3.97
C ALA A 90 2.95 -11.25 -5.50
N ALA A 91 1.87 -11.26 -6.28
CA ALA A 91 1.95 -11.19 -7.74
C ALA A 91 2.49 -9.82 -8.21
N ALA A 92 2.05 -8.73 -7.59
CA ALA A 92 2.52 -7.37 -7.91
C ALA A 92 3.98 -7.15 -7.49
N ALA A 93 4.39 -7.58 -6.29
CA ALA A 93 5.75 -7.46 -5.80
C ALA A 93 6.74 -8.15 -6.72
N LYS A 94 6.40 -9.35 -7.23
CA LYS A 94 7.21 -10.07 -8.24
C LYS A 94 7.42 -9.25 -9.52
N ARG A 95 6.40 -8.49 -9.98
CA ARG A 95 6.56 -7.59 -11.13
C ARG A 95 7.46 -6.41 -10.79
N PHE A 96 7.37 -5.88 -9.57
CA PHE A 96 8.12 -4.70 -9.13
C PHE A 96 9.63 -4.96 -9.02
N VAL A 97 10.02 -6.12 -8.51
CA VAL A 97 11.45 -6.45 -8.26
C VAL A 97 12.15 -7.12 -9.44
N GLY A 98 11.43 -7.40 -10.54
CA GLY A 98 11.93 -8.15 -11.69
C GLY A 98 12.02 -9.66 -11.42
N TRP A 99 11.91 -10.47 -12.49
CA TRP A 99 12.12 -11.91 -12.38
C TRP A 99 13.58 -12.20 -12.00
N THR A 100 13.80 -12.91 -10.88
CA THR A 100 15.01 -13.72 -10.68
C THR A 100 14.70 -15.16 -11.05
#